data_AF-A0A7X8R1C5-F1
#
_entry.id   AF-A0A7X8R1C5-F1
#
_cell.length_a   1.000
_cell.length_b   1.000
_cell.length_c   1.000
_cell.angle_alpha   90.00
_cell.angle_beta   90.00
_cell.angle_gamma   90.00
#
_symmetry.space_group_name_H-M   'P 1'
#
loop_
_entity.id
_entity.type
_entity.pdbx_description
1 polymer ?
#
loop_
_entity_poly.entity_id
_entity_poly.type
_entity_poly.pdbx_seq_one_letter_code
_entity_poly.pdbx_strand_id
1 'polypeptide(L)'
;TNPVPEDATTVFFVSPKTDLLPRELENLLAFMEKGGDAIFLMDVQNTAEEMPNFDMVFERYSLALNNDIVLEGDQNWYLNEFTVIIPQPNENDVTTNLDPKSLFVYMPNCRSVSIEQAAKEWIETQPLFMTSNKSQSTSLLTGDISVGPFLLGALSEHQGSAPSKIALIGNATFITDNWMQNTSYNGARYILSTLNWMQDKTDSIIVPSKSLMSEPINLSESTKFIAFIVLSFLLPLAIIGLGVFVWIRRKHL
;
A
#
# COMPACT_ATOMS: atom_id res chain seq x y z
N THR A 1 0.70 31.20 -3.48
CA THR A 1 -0.25 30.09 -3.30
C THR A 1 -1.33 30.49 -2.32
N ASN A 2 -2.57 30.10 -2.61
CA ASN A 2 -3.75 30.46 -1.81
C ASN A 2 -3.90 29.51 -0.61
N PRO A 3 -4.60 29.93 0.46
CA PRO A 3 -4.95 29.04 1.57
C PRO A 3 -5.71 27.80 1.10
N VAL A 4 -5.67 26.74 1.91
CA VAL A 4 -6.55 25.57 1.73
C VAL A 4 -8.02 26.03 1.79
N PRO A 5 -8.90 25.56 0.89
CA PRO A 5 -10.33 25.91 0.92
C PRO A 5 -10.99 25.62 2.27
N GLU A 6 -11.90 26.48 2.71
CA GLU A 6 -12.56 26.36 4.02
C GLU A 6 -13.50 25.15 4.13
N ASP A 7 -13.96 24.61 3.00
CA ASP A 7 -14.81 23.42 2.91
C ASP A 7 -14.01 22.11 2.82
N ALA A 8 -12.68 22.17 2.76
CA ALA A 8 -11.84 20.99 2.78
C ALA A 8 -11.73 20.42 4.20
N THR A 9 -11.84 19.11 4.34
CA THR A 9 -11.62 18.39 5.62
C THR A 9 -10.31 17.61 5.64
N THR A 10 -9.85 17.16 4.47
CA THR A 10 -8.61 16.38 4.34
C THR A 10 -7.83 16.82 3.10
N VAL A 11 -6.51 16.95 3.23
CA VAL A 11 -5.59 17.18 2.10
C VAL A 11 -4.81 15.91 1.79
N PHE A 12 -4.63 15.61 0.50
CA PHE A 12 -3.96 14.40 0.06
C PHE A 12 -2.68 14.73 -0.72
N PHE A 13 -1.54 14.25 -0.25
CA PHE A 13 -0.25 14.34 -0.93
C PHE A 13 0.11 12.97 -1.50
N VAL A 14 0.10 12.86 -2.83
CA VAL A 14 0.32 11.59 -3.54
C VAL A 14 1.61 11.67 -4.33
N SER A 15 2.67 11.07 -3.78
CA SER A 15 4.02 11.00 -4.37
C SER A 15 4.56 12.36 -4.83
N PRO A 16 4.60 13.39 -3.95
CA PRO A 16 5.15 14.69 -4.31
C PRO A 16 6.60 14.52 -4.79
N LYS A 17 6.96 15.27 -5.84
CA LYS A 17 8.31 15.22 -6.47
C LYS A 17 9.22 16.36 -6.04
N THR A 18 8.66 17.37 -5.39
CA THR A 18 9.35 18.53 -4.86
C THR A 18 8.80 18.83 -3.48
N ASP A 19 9.62 19.45 -2.63
CA ASP A 19 9.19 19.87 -1.31
C ASP A 19 8.12 20.97 -1.38
N LEU A 20 7.41 21.16 -0.27
CA LEU A 20 6.50 22.29 -0.08
C LEU A 20 7.26 23.62 -0.18
N LEU A 21 6.67 24.62 -0.80
CA LEU A 21 7.17 25.99 -0.67
C LEU A 21 6.88 26.51 0.75
N PRO A 22 7.65 27.48 1.28
CA PRO A 22 7.41 28.03 2.62
C PRO A 22 5.97 28.52 2.86
N ARG A 23 5.37 29.10 1.81
CA ARG A 23 3.97 29.55 1.82
C ARG A 23 2.96 28.40 1.86
N GLU A 24 3.28 27.28 1.20
CA GLU A 24 2.42 26.08 1.21
C GLU A 24 2.49 25.36 2.54
N LEU A 25 3.68 25.29 3.15
CA LEU A 25 3.86 24.81 4.51
C LEU A 25 3.05 25.65 5.50
N GLU A 26 3.15 26.98 5.44
CA GLU A 26 2.36 27.90 6.28
C GLU A 26 0.85 27.62 6.15
N ASN A 27 0.36 27.47 4.92
CA ASN A 27 -1.05 27.20 4.66
C ASN A 27 -1.49 25.81 5.17
N LEU A 28 -0.66 24.78 5.01
CA LEU A 28 -0.94 23.43 5.50
C LEU A 28 -0.97 23.39 7.03
N LEU A 29 0.01 23.99 7.70
CA LEU A 29 0.05 24.06 9.16
C LEU A 29 -1.15 24.82 9.72
N ALA A 30 -1.54 25.95 9.09
CA ALA A 30 -2.72 26.71 9.49
C ALA A 30 -4.03 25.95 9.27
N PHE A 31 -4.09 25.09 8.25
CA PHE A 31 -5.23 24.20 8.01
C PHE A 31 -5.31 23.12 9.09
N MET A 32 -4.18 22.49 9.42
CA MET A 32 -4.12 21.42 10.43
C MET A 32 -4.35 21.93 11.85
N GLU A 33 -3.92 23.16 12.17
CA GLU A 33 -4.24 23.82 13.45
C GLU A 33 -5.74 24.05 13.68
N LYS A 34 -6.52 24.09 12.60
CA LYS A 34 -8.00 24.18 12.64
C LYS A 34 -8.69 22.82 12.65
N GLY A 35 -7.92 21.73 12.76
CA GLY A 35 -8.44 20.36 12.78
C GLY A 35 -8.57 19.72 11.40
N GLY A 36 -7.90 20.27 10.39
CA GLY A 36 -7.81 19.65 9.08
C GLY A 36 -6.87 18.45 9.07
N ASP A 37 -7.26 17.38 8.38
CA ASP A 37 -6.49 16.14 8.32
C ASP A 37 -5.62 16.06 7.06
N ALA A 38 -4.60 15.22 7.07
CA ALA A 38 -3.77 15.02 5.88
C ALA A 38 -3.31 13.58 5.69
N ILE A 39 -3.34 13.08 4.45
CA ILE A 39 -2.74 11.80 4.10
C ILE A 39 -1.54 12.05 3.20
N PHE A 40 -0.44 11.38 3.50
CA PHE A 40 0.83 11.48 2.80
C PHE A 40 1.23 10.10 2.28
N LEU A 41 1.29 9.97 0.96
CA LEU A 41 1.77 8.77 0.28
C LEU A 41 3.10 9.11 -0.38
N MET A 42 4.20 8.64 0.20
CA MET A 42 5.54 9.12 -0.09
C MET A 42 6.38 7.99 -0.67
N ASP A 43 6.51 7.94 -2.00
CA ASP A 43 7.39 6.96 -2.64
C ASP A 43 8.88 7.25 -2.34
N VAL A 44 9.72 6.26 -2.62
CA VAL A 44 11.17 6.46 -2.75
C VAL A 44 11.44 7.55 -3.79
N GLN A 45 12.23 8.55 -3.41
CA GLN A 45 12.59 9.63 -4.32
C GLN A 45 13.72 9.19 -5.24
N ASN A 46 13.64 9.60 -6.51
CA ASN A 46 14.70 9.35 -7.51
C ASN A 46 15.80 10.41 -7.46
N THR A 47 15.65 11.42 -6.60
CA THR A 47 16.58 12.54 -6.42
C THR A 47 17.08 12.54 -4.99
N ALA A 48 18.32 13.00 -4.79
CA ALA A 48 18.91 13.18 -3.47
C ALA A 48 18.43 14.47 -2.77
N GLU A 49 17.35 15.08 -3.27
CA GLU A 49 16.81 16.31 -2.70
C GLU A 49 15.99 15.98 -1.46
N GLU A 50 16.42 16.51 -0.32
CA GLU A 50 15.68 16.44 0.93
C GLU A 50 14.38 17.25 0.84
N MET A 51 13.39 16.88 1.65
CA MET A 51 12.10 17.56 1.71
C MET A 51 11.83 18.08 3.14
N PRO A 52 12.69 18.99 3.65
CA PRO A 52 12.65 19.41 5.04
C PRO A 52 11.31 20.02 5.46
N ASN A 53 10.55 20.65 4.54
CA ASN A 53 9.24 21.19 4.89
C ASN A 53 8.20 20.09 5.11
N PHE A 54 8.24 18.99 4.37
CA PHE A 54 7.46 17.80 4.70
C PHE A 54 7.93 17.15 6.00
N ASP A 55 9.25 17.05 6.23
CA ASP A 55 9.80 16.48 7.46
C ASP A 55 9.34 17.27 8.70
N MET A 56 9.30 18.60 8.62
CA MET A 56 8.73 19.46 9.67
C MET A 56 7.28 19.14 10.00
N VAL A 57 6.47 18.75 8.99
CA VAL A 57 5.08 18.32 9.22
C VAL A 57 5.08 16.99 9.97
N PHE A 58 5.86 16.01 9.53
CA PHE A 58 5.88 14.68 10.14
C PHE A 58 6.38 14.72 11.59
N GLU A 59 7.42 15.50 11.87
CA GLU A 59 7.96 15.70 13.22
C GLU A 59 6.93 16.27 14.20
N ARG A 60 6.02 17.13 13.71
CA ARG A 60 4.92 17.68 14.52
C ARG A 60 3.97 16.59 15.02
N TYR A 61 3.90 15.46 14.31
CA TYR A 61 3.08 14.29 14.59
C TYR A 61 3.91 13.11 15.13
N SER A 62 5.14 13.35 15.59
CA SER A 62 6.05 12.30 16.08
C SER A 62 6.28 11.17 15.04
N LEU A 63 6.23 11.50 13.76
CA LEU A 63 6.56 10.60 12.67
C LEU A 63 7.81 11.10 11.94
N ALA A 64 8.55 10.19 11.31
CA ALA A 64 9.61 10.53 10.38
C ALA A 64 9.54 9.61 9.15
N LEU A 65 9.93 10.14 7.99
CA LEU A 65 10.00 9.40 6.75
C LEU A 65 11.46 9.10 6.42
N ASN A 66 11.88 7.84 6.52
CA ASN A 66 13.29 7.48 6.35
C ASN A 66 13.70 7.53 4.88
N ASN A 67 14.92 8.00 4.59
CA ASN A 67 15.45 8.02 3.22
C ASN A 67 16.12 6.68 2.88
N ASP A 68 15.29 5.65 2.72
CA ASP A 68 15.71 4.28 2.51
C ASP A 68 14.85 3.57 1.45
N ILE A 69 15.29 2.37 1.10
CA ILE A 69 14.46 1.39 0.38
C ILE A 69 14.38 0.11 1.22
N VAL A 70 13.15 -0.36 1.42
CA VAL A 70 12.87 -1.58 2.19
C VAL A 70 12.73 -2.77 1.26
N LEU A 71 13.34 -3.88 1.66
CA LEU A 71 13.31 -5.18 1.00
C LEU A 71 12.74 -6.21 1.96
N GLU A 72 11.81 -7.05 1.49
CA GLU A 72 11.28 -8.16 2.26
C GLU A 72 12.01 -9.47 1.94
N GLY A 73 12.50 -10.13 2.98
CA GLY A 73 13.29 -11.37 2.87
C GLY A 73 12.50 -12.64 3.12
N ASP A 74 11.27 -12.55 3.65
CA ASP A 74 10.39 -13.70 3.84
C ASP A 74 9.53 -13.98 2.61
N GLN A 75 9.63 -15.19 2.09
CA GLN A 75 8.91 -15.63 0.88
C GLN A 75 7.37 -15.56 0.99
N ASN A 76 6.82 -15.48 2.21
CA ASN A 76 5.38 -15.32 2.40
C ASN A 76 4.92 -13.86 2.25
N TRP A 77 5.85 -12.90 2.33
CA TRP A 77 5.55 -11.48 2.47
C TRP A 77 6.05 -10.62 1.30
N TYR A 78 6.46 -11.21 0.17
CA TYR A 78 6.75 -10.47 -1.07
C TYR A 78 6.19 -11.17 -2.30
N LEU A 79 6.02 -10.41 -3.39
CA LEU A 79 5.57 -10.93 -4.68
C LEU A 79 6.69 -10.86 -5.72
N ASN A 80 7.23 -12.02 -6.12
CA ASN A 80 8.26 -12.22 -7.15
C ASN A 80 9.62 -11.55 -6.88
N GLU A 81 9.64 -10.32 -6.41
CA GLU A 81 10.81 -9.49 -6.11
C GLU A 81 10.75 -9.00 -4.67
N PHE A 82 11.90 -8.89 -4.00
CA PHE A 82 12.00 -8.44 -2.61
C PHE A 82 11.52 -7.00 -2.39
N THR A 83 11.46 -6.20 -3.46
CA THR A 83 10.99 -4.81 -3.46
C THR A 83 9.46 -4.71 -3.48
N VAL A 84 8.73 -5.79 -3.79
CA VAL A 84 7.27 -5.82 -3.85
C VAL A 84 6.73 -6.45 -2.58
N ILE A 85 6.58 -5.62 -1.55
CA ILE A 85 6.22 -6.08 -0.21
C ILE A 85 4.72 -6.32 -0.10
N ILE A 86 4.33 -7.42 0.54
CA ILE A 86 2.99 -7.68 1.06
C ILE A 86 3.02 -7.29 2.53
N PRO A 87 2.61 -6.06 2.90
CA PRO A 87 2.74 -5.58 4.27
C PRO A 87 1.83 -6.38 5.21
N GLN A 88 2.29 -6.54 6.44
CA GLN A 88 1.48 -7.01 7.55
C GLN A 88 0.75 -5.80 8.14
N PRO A 89 -0.59 -5.72 8.05
CA PRO A 89 -1.33 -4.64 8.69
C PRO A 89 -1.32 -4.83 10.21
N ASN A 90 -1.11 -3.75 10.94
CA ASN A 90 -1.24 -3.72 12.40
C ASN A 90 -2.70 -3.51 12.79
N GLU A 91 -3.11 -4.04 13.95
CA GLU A 91 -4.44 -3.81 14.52
C GLU A 91 -4.53 -2.37 15.06
N ASN A 92 -5.44 -1.58 14.50
CA ASN A 92 -5.65 -0.17 14.80
C ASN A 92 -7.03 0.29 14.32
N ASP A 93 -7.38 1.56 14.51
CA ASP A 93 -8.70 2.09 14.18
C ASP A 93 -9.04 2.02 12.67
N VAL A 94 -8.02 2.04 11.81
CA VAL A 94 -8.16 1.92 10.35
C VAL A 94 -8.34 0.47 9.91
N THR A 95 -7.71 -0.49 10.58
CA THR A 95 -7.70 -1.90 10.16
C THR A 95 -8.73 -2.77 10.89
N THR A 96 -9.25 -2.34 12.05
CA THR A 96 -10.19 -3.12 12.86
C THR A 96 -11.48 -3.47 12.11
N ASN A 97 -11.96 -2.55 11.26
CA ASN A 97 -13.16 -2.75 10.43
C ASN A 97 -12.85 -3.34 9.04
N LEU A 98 -11.57 -3.65 8.78
CA LEU A 98 -11.12 -4.33 7.58
C LEU A 98 -10.92 -5.81 7.93
N ASP A 99 -11.07 -6.72 6.95
CA ASP A 99 -10.59 -8.10 7.11
C ASP A 99 -9.17 -8.18 6.56
N PRO A 100 -8.12 -8.01 7.39
CA PRO A 100 -6.78 -7.81 6.87
C PRO A 100 -6.21 -9.10 6.28
N LYS A 101 -6.84 -10.26 6.55
CA LYS A 101 -6.47 -11.56 5.97
C LYS A 101 -6.91 -11.69 4.51
N SER A 102 -8.03 -11.07 4.14
CA SER A 102 -8.52 -11.05 2.75
C SER A 102 -8.13 -9.77 2.00
N LEU A 103 -7.81 -8.70 2.73
CA LEU A 103 -7.49 -7.39 2.17
C LEU A 103 -5.98 -7.14 2.07
N PHE A 104 -5.19 -8.07 1.53
CA PHE A 104 -3.77 -7.79 1.30
C PHE A 104 -3.57 -6.73 0.20
N VAL A 105 -2.46 -5.99 0.28
CA VAL A 105 -2.01 -5.03 -0.74
C VAL A 105 -0.58 -5.35 -1.17
N TYR A 106 -0.13 -4.73 -2.25
CA TYR A 106 1.26 -4.79 -2.70
C TYR A 106 1.87 -3.39 -2.64
N MET A 107 3.01 -3.26 -1.96
CA MET A 107 3.76 -2.02 -1.80
C MET A 107 5.13 -2.14 -2.49
N PRO A 108 5.21 -1.86 -3.80
CA PRO A 108 6.47 -1.90 -4.54
C PRO A 108 7.36 -0.71 -4.22
N ASN A 109 8.67 -0.92 -4.05
CA ASN A 109 9.66 0.14 -3.78
C ASN A 109 9.23 1.04 -2.62
N CYS A 110 8.92 0.42 -1.50
CA CYS A 110 8.47 1.10 -0.29
C CYS A 110 9.68 1.62 0.52
N ARG A 111 9.51 2.78 1.13
CA ARG A 111 10.43 3.33 2.14
C ARG A 111 9.83 3.19 3.53
N SER A 112 10.66 3.19 4.56
CA SER A 112 10.19 3.02 5.93
C SER A 112 9.74 4.34 6.57
N VAL A 113 8.86 4.20 7.54
CA VAL A 113 8.38 5.26 8.43
C VAL A 113 8.89 4.94 9.84
N SER A 114 9.28 5.96 10.59
CA SER A 114 9.61 5.85 12.01
C SER A 114 8.54 6.53 12.85
N ILE A 115 8.25 5.95 14.00
CA ILE A 115 7.54 6.64 15.08
C ILE A 115 8.62 7.15 16.02
N GLU A 116 8.82 8.46 16.04
CA GLU A 116 9.79 9.09 16.90
C GLU A 116 9.25 9.08 18.33
N GLN A 117 10.01 8.45 19.22
CA GLN A 117 9.56 7.93 20.52
C GLN A 117 9.37 9.01 21.59
N ALA A 118 8.66 10.09 21.26
CA ALA A 118 8.07 10.99 22.22
C ALA A 118 6.57 10.69 22.26
N ALA A 119 6.16 9.83 23.19
CA ALA A 119 4.80 9.82 23.72
C ALA A 119 4.57 11.17 24.41
N LYS A 120 4.35 12.20 23.60
CA LYS A 120 3.85 13.49 24.06
C LYS A 120 2.41 13.24 24.47
N GLU A 121 1.98 13.74 25.63
CA GLU A 121 0.61 13.52 26.13
C GLU A 121 -0.48 13.95 25.13
N TRP A 122 -0.13 14.81 24.18
CA TRP A 122 -1.01 15.32 23.13
C TRP A 122 -0.79 14.70 21.74
N ILE A 123 -0.01 13.61 21.61
CA ILE A 123 0.16 12.89 20.34
C ILE A 123 -0.02 11.40 20.55
N GLU A 124 -0.99 10.83 19.84
CA GLU A 124 -1.17 9.39 19.72
C GLU A 124 -0.60 8.93 18.37
N THR A 125 0.13 7.82 18.36
CA THR A 125 0.69 7.23 17.14
C THR A 125 0.36 5.75 17.09
N GLN A 126 -0.02 5.26 15.91
CA GLN A 126 -0.40 3.87 15.70
C GLN A 126 0.30 3.33 14.44
N PRO A 127 1.03 2.21 14.51
CA PRO A 127 1.53 1.52 13.32
C PRO A 127 0.38 1.14 12.38
N LEU A 128 0.58 1.27 11.06
CA LEU A 128 -0.41 0.86 10.05
C LEU A 128 0.03 -0.39 9.29
N PHE A 129 1.21 -0.34 8.69
CA PHE A 129 1.79 -1.41 7.90
C PHE A 129 3.20 -1.70 8.37
N MET A 130 3.57 -2.98 8.43
CA MET A 130 4.88 -3.42 8.87
C MET A 130 5.40 -4.57 8.01
N THR A 131 6.73 -4.68 7.91
CA THR A 131 7.40 -5.83 7.29
C THR A 131 7.61 -6.98 8.28
N SER A 132 8.12 -8.10 7.77
CA SER A 132 8.57 -9.20 8.62
C SER A 132 9.93 -8.90 9.27
N ASN A 133 10.30 -9.70 10.28
CA ASN A 133 11.62 -9.65 10.92
C ASN A 133 12.78 -10.05 10.00
N LYS A 134 12.51 -10.58 8.79
CA LYS A 134 13.53 -10.93 7.79
C LYS A 134 13.74 -9.83 6.75
N SER A 135 13.04 -8.71 6.89
CA SER A 135 13.23 -7.55 6.02
C SER A 135 14.55 -6.83 6.27
N GLN A 136 14.98 -6.08 5.27
CA GLN A 136 16.17 -5.23 5.31
C GLN A 136 15.83 -3.86 4.77
N SER A 137 16.41 -2.82 5.34
CA SER A 137 16.35 -1.46 4.81
C SER A 137 17.75 -1.06 4.38
N THR A 138 17.87 -0.43 3.22
CA THR A 138 19.11 0.17 2.73
C THR A 138 18.96 1.69 2.67
N SER A 139 19.77 2.40 3.44
CA SER A 139 19.85 3.86 3.41
C SER A 139 20.28 4.34 2.02
N LEU A 140 19.51 5.24 1.41
CA LEU A 140 19.83 5.80 0.09
C LEU A 140 20.93 6.88 0.17
N LEU A 141 21.19 7.40 1.38
CA LEU A 141 22.23 8.40 1.62
C LEU A 141 23.59 7.78 1.90
N THR A 142 23.63 6.76 2.77
CA THR A 142 24.88 6.18 3.28
C THR A 142 25.17 4.79 2.70
N GLY A 143 24.16 4.09 2.20
CA GLY A 143 24.27 2.68 1.80
C GLY A 143 24.26 1.71 2.98
N ASP A 144 24.06 2.19 4.21
CA ASP A 144 24.01 1.33 5.40
C ASP A 144 22.78 0.42 5.34
N ILE A 145 22.97 -0.83 5.77
CA ILE A 145 21.93 -1.85 5.80
C ILE A 145 21.49 -2.08 7.24
N SER A 146 20.19 -1.97 7.48
CA SER A 146 19.54 -2.30 8.74
C SER A 146 18.66 -3.54 8.55
N VAL A 147 18.53 -4.35 9.59
CA VAL A 147 17.63 -5.52 9.61
C VAL A 147 16.36 -5.16 10.39
N GLY A 148 15.22 -5.58 9.86
CA GLY A 148 13.89 -5.18 10.34
C GLY A 148 13.42 -5.88 11.61
N PRO A 149 12.12 -5.73 11.95
CA PRO A 149 11.05 -5.21 11.09
C PRO A 149 11.05 -3.69 10.93
N PHE A 150 10.40 -3.20 9.88
CA PHE A 150 10.24 -1.78 9.55
C PHE A 150 8.76 -1.43 9.41
N LEU A 151 8.36 -0.26 9.89
CA LEU A 151 7.05 0.28 9.57
C LEU A 151 7.08 0.84 8.14
N LEU A 152 6.04 0.55 7.37
CA LEU A 152 5.82 1.07 6.02
C LEU A 152 4.73 2.16 6.01
N GLY A 153 3.99 2.27 7.11
CA GLY A 153 3.07 3.37 7.34
C GLY A 153 2.68 3.48 8.80
N ALA A 154 2.30 4.68 9.21
CA ALA A 154 1.86 5.02 10.55
C ALA A 154 0.73 6.06 10.50
N LEU A 155 -0.11 6.01 11.52
CA LEU A 155 -1.14 6.98 11.82
C LEU A 155 -0.69 7.84 13.00
N SER A 156 -1.07 9.11 13.00
CA SER A 156 -0.88 9.97 14.17
C SER A 156 -2.05 10.92 14.36
N GLU A 157 -2.45 11.11 15.61
CA GLU A 157 -3.44 12.08 16.05
C GLU A 157 -2.78 13.09 16.99
N HIS A 158 -2.91 14.37 16.67
CA HIS A 158 -2.38 15.47 17.46
C HIS A 158 -3.52 16.24 18.15
N GLN A 159 -3.57 16.16 19.48
CA GLN A 159 -4.53 16.82 20.36
C GLN A 159 -4.12 18.28 20.63
N GLY A 160 -4.20 19.12 19.60
CA GLY A 160 -3.93 20.56 19.68
C GLY A 160 -5.15 21.38 20.10
N SER A 161 -5.23 22.63 19.64
CA SER A 161 -6.43 23.47 19.82
C SER A 161 -7.66 22.88 19.14
N ALA A 162 -7.46 22.20 18.02
CA ALA A 162 -8.41 21.29 17.39
C ALA A 162 -7.67 19.97 17.10
N PRO A 163 -8.30 18.80 17.33
CA PRO A 163 -7.73 17.52 16.95
C PRO A 163 -7.51 17.47 15.44
N SER A 164 -6.35 16.98 15.02
CA SER A 164 -6.02 16.74 13.62
C SER A 164 -5.26 15.43 13.51
N LYS A 165 -5.46 14.73 12.40
CA LYS A 165 -4.91 13.41 12.15
C LYS A 165 -4.11 13.40 10.86
N ILE A 166 -3.03 12.62 10.86
CA ILE A 166 -2.30 12.30 9.64
C ILE A 166 -2.13 10.80 9.47
N ALA A 167 -2.07 10.38 8.21
CA ALA A 167 -1.60 9.06 7.83
C ALA A 167 -0.39 9.22 6.89
N LEU A 168 0.74 8.65 7.29
CA LEU A 168 1.98 8.67 6.52
C LEU A 168 2.29 7.25 6.05
N ILE A 169 2.36 7.05 4.74
CA ILE A 169 2.64 5.76 4.11
C ILE A 169 3.82 5.94 3.16
N GLY A 170 4.85 5.11 3.29
CA GLY A 170 6.07 5.13 2.46
C GLY A 170 5.87 4.56 1.05
N ASN A 171 4.65 4.64 0.51
CA ASN A 171 4.29 4.18 -0.81
C ASN A 171 3.00 4.83 -1.30
N ALA A 172 3.01 5.40 -2.49
CA ALA A 172 1.80 5.79 -3.22
C ALA A 172 1.41 4.76 -4.29
N THR A 173 2.36 3.94 -4.71
CA THR A 173 2.18 3.03 -5.84
C THR A 173 1.11 1.95 -5.56
N PHE A 174 0.87 1.56 -4.31
CA PHE A 174 -0.14 0.58 -3.92
C PHE A 174 -1.59 0.98 -4.25
N ILE A 175 -1.86 2.28 -4.44
CA ILE A 175 -3.18 2.80 -4.84
C ILE A 175 -3.28 3.12 -6.34
N THR A 176 -2.29 2.72 -7.15
CA THR A 176 -2.36 2.87 -8.60
C THR A 176 -3.17 1.75 -9.23
N ASP A 177 -3.80 2.01 -10.38
CA ASP A 177 -4.65 1.05 -11.07
C ASP A 177 -3.97 -0.30 -11.33
N ASN A 178 -2.66 -0.29 -11.65
CA ASN A 178 -1.90 -1.50 -11.93
C ASN A 178 -1.83 -2.43 -10.69
N TRP A 179 -1.61 -1.86 -9.50
CA TRP A 179 -1.49 -2.64 -8.27
C TRP A 179 -2.84 -2.96 -7.62
N MET A 180 -3.82 -2.07 -7.75
CA MET A 180 -5.16 -2.30 -7.22
C MET A 180 -5.93 -3.38 -7.97
N GLN A 181 -5.77 -3.49 -9.30
CA GLN A 181 -6.43 -4.54 -10.08
C GLN A 181 -6.02 -5.95 -9.64
N ASN A 182 -4.77 -6.13 -9.20
CA ASN A 182 -4.24 -7.40 -8.72
C ASN A 182 -4.69 -7.75 -7.28
N THR A 183 -5.30 -6.80 -6.58
CA THR A 183 -5.68 -6.92 -5.16
C THR A 183 -7.14 -6.57 -4.93
N SER A 184 -8.03 -6.75 -5.92
CA SER A 184 -9.46 -6.45 -5.76
C SER A 184 -9.77 -5.05 -5.20
N TYR A 185 -8.94 -4.06 -5.55
CA TYR A 185 -9.00 -2.67 -5.07
C TYR A 185 -8.84 -2.50 -3.55
N ASN A 186 -8.11 -3.40 -2.89
CA ASN A 186 -7.87 -3.34 -1.44
C ASN A 186 -7.18 -2.03 -1.00
N GLY A 187 -6.27 -1.48 -1.82
CA GLY A 187 -5.62 -0.19 -1.54
C GLY A 187 -6.62 0.95 -1.31
N ALA A 188 -7.65 1.06 -2.17
CA ALA A 188 -8.70 2.06 -2.02
C ALA A 188 -9.52 1.85 -0.73
N ARG A 189 -9.73 0.60 -0.30
CA ARG A 189 -10.43 0.29 0.95
C ARG A 189 -9.64 0.76 2.18
N TYR A 190 -8.32 0.62 2.17
CA TYR A 190 -7.48 1.19 3.23
C TYR A 190 -7.60 2.71 3.26
N ILE A 191 -7.49 3.40 2.12
CA ILE A 191 -7.65 4.86 2.07
C ILE A 191 -9.03 5.30 2.58
N LEU A 192 -10.10 4.63 2.17
CA LEU A 192 -11.45 4.92 2.66
C LEU A 192 -11.58 4.68 4.16
N SER A 193 -10.97 3.63 4.68
CA SER A 193 -10.96 3.35 6.12
C SER A 193 -10.17 4.41 6.89
N THR A 194 -9.02 4.87 6.35
CA THR A 194 -8.26 6.01 6.90
C THR A 194 -9.09 7.28 6.92
N LEU A 195 -9.82 7.59 5.85
CA LEU A 195 -10.73 8.74 5.81
C LEU A 195 -11.86 8.61 6.83
N ASN A 196 -12.43 7.41 7.02
CA ASN A 196 -13.44 7.19 8.04
C ASN A 196 -12.91 7.41 9.45
N TRP A 197 -11.70 6.93 9.75
CA TRP A 197 -11.00 7.18 11.01
C TRP A 197 -10.73 8.67 11.23
N MET A 198 -10.26 9.37 10.19
CA MET A 198 -10.05 10.82 10.21
C MET A 198 -11.33 11.58 10.58
N GLN A 199 -12.47 11.17 10.01
CA GLN A 199 -13.77 11.78 10.29
C GLN A 199 -14.48 11.26 11.55
N ASP A 200 -13.81 10.49 12.42
CA ASP A 200 -14.38 9.86 13.62
C ASP A 200 -15.61 8.98 13.33
N LYS A 201 -15.67 8.39 12.12
CA LYS A 201 -16.72 7.47 11.68
C LYS A 201 -16.29 6.02 11.91
N THR A 202 -15.98 5.66 13.15
CA THR A 202 -15.50 4.31 13.52
C THR A 202 -16.58 3.22 13.44
N ASP A 203 -17.87 3.59 13.38
CA ASP A 203 -19.02 2.66 13.34
C ASP A 203 -19.61 2.42 11.93
N SER A 204 -19.03 2.99 10.87
CA SER A 204 -19.52 2.73 9.51
C SER A 204 -19.03 1.38 9.01
N ILE A 205 -19.83 0.34 9.23
CA ILE A 205 -19.66 -0.98 8.62
C ILE A 205 -19.44 -0.78 7.11
N ILE A 206 -18.20 -1.00 6.66
CA ILE A 206 -17.88 -1.07 5.24
C ILE A 206 -18.54 -2.35 4.74
N VAL A 207 -19.79 -2.28 4.29
CA VAL A 207 -20.42 -3.38 3.56
C VAL A 207 -19.71 -3.46 2.22
N PRO A 208 -18.86 -4.47 1.95
CA PRO A 208 -18.31 -4.62 0.63
C PRO A 208 -19.48 -4.77 -0.33
N SER A 209 -19.59 -3.90 -1.33
CA SER A 209 -20.40 -4.24 -2.48
C SER A 209 -19.83 -5.55 -3.02
N LYS A 210 -20.66 -6.58 -3.04
CA LYS A 210 -20.30 -7.89 -3.57
C LYS A 210 -19.93 -7.65 -5.02
N SER A 211 -18.64 -7.62 -5.34
CA SER A 211 -18.22 -7.40 -6.71
C SER A 211 -18.73 -8.60 -7.51
N LEU A 212 -19.60 -8.36 -8.48
CA LEU A 212 -19.93 -9.31 -9.54
C LEU A 212 -18.76 -9.42 -10.54
N MET A 213 -17.55 -9.05 -10.12
CA MET A 213 -16.35 -9.15 -10.93
C MET A 213 -15.90 -10.59 -10.84
N SER A 214 -16.00 -11.30 -11.95
CA SER A 214 -15.44 -12.64 -12.10
C SER A 214 -13.99 -12.56 -11.66
N GLU A 215 -13.60 -13.32 -10.64
CA GLU A 215 -12.18 -13.51 -10.34
C GLU A 215 -11.51 -13.97 -11.64
N PRO A 216 -10.53 -13.22 -12.18
CA PRO A 216 -9.74 -13.74 -13.27
C PRO A 216 -9.02 -14.97 -12.74
N ILE A 217 -9.11 -16.09 -13.48
CA ILE A 217 -8.36 -17.29 -13.12
C ILE A 217 -6.88 -16.96 -13.31
N ASN A 218 -6.19 -16.70 -12.19
CA ASN A 218 -4.74 -16.48 -12.16
C ASN A 218 -4.03 -17.83 -12.33
N LEU A 219 -3.88 -18.26 -13.58
CA LEU A 219 -3.07 -19.41 -13.94
C LEU A 219 -1.60 -19.01 -13.84
N SER A 220 -0.78 -19.81 -13.14
CA SER A 220 0.68 -19.65 -13.20
C SER A 220 1.17 -19.79 -14.65
N GLU A 221 2.30 -19.18 -15.00
CA GLU A 221 2.89 -19.31 -16.34
C GLU A 221 3.12 -20.78 -16.72
N SER A 222 3.51 -21.62 -15.74
CA SER A 222 3.62 -23.07 -15.92
C SER A 222 2.28 -23.74 -16.24
N THR A 223 1.19 -23.33 -15.57
CA THR A 223 -0.15 -23.87 -15.81
C THR A 223 -0.70 -23.41 -17.16
N LYS A 224 -0.45 -22.15 -17.57
CA LYS A 224 -0.80 -21.65 -18.90
C LYS A 224 -0.06 -22.42 -20.01
N PHE A 225 1.22 -22.68 -19.82
CA PHE A 225 2.03 -23.43 -20.78
C PHE A 225 1.58 -24.90 -20.89
N ILE A 226 1.31 -25.57 -19.77
CA ILE A 226 0.77 -26.93 -19.77
C ILE A 226 -0.61 -26.95 -20.43
N ALA A 227 -1.49 -26.02 -20.06
CA ALA A 227 -2.82 -25.92 -20.66
C ALA A 227 -2.75 -25.70 -22.18
N PHE A 228 -1.85 -24.84 -22.64
CA PHE A 228 -1.61 -24.60 -24.07
C PHE A 228 -1.18 -25.88 -24.82
N ILE A 229 -0.25 -26.66 -24.24
CA ILE A 229 0.18 -27.95 -24.82
C ILE A 229 -0.98 -28.94 -24.86
N VAL A 230 -1.74 -29.06 -23.76
CA VAL A 230 -2.82 -30.03 -23.63
C VAL A 230 -3.95 -29.74 -24.63
N LEU A 231 -4.40 -28.48 -24.69
CA LEU A 231 -5.51 -28.05 -25.54
C LEU A 231 -5.14 -27.99 -27.03
N SER A 232 -3.91 -27.57 -27.36
CA SER A 232 -3.53 -27.36 -28.78
C SER A 232 -2.92 -28.60 -29.44
N PHE A 233 -2.32 -29.52 -28.68
CA PHE A 233 -1.62 -30.67 -29.25
C PHE A 233 -2.22 -32.01 -28.78
N LEU A 234 -2.28 -32.26 -27.47
CA LEU A 234 -2.72 -33.56 -26.94
C LEU A 234 -4.18 -33.88 -27.30
N LEU A 235 -5.09 -32.92 -27.12
CA LEU A 235 -6.51 -33.13 -27.36
C LEU A 235 -6.82 -33.34 -28.87
N PRO A 236 -6.30 -32.53 -29.81
CA PRO A 236 -6.44 -32.80 -31.23
C PRO A 236 -5.82 -34.13 -31.66
N LEU A 237 -4.64 -34.48 -31.15
CA LEU A 237 -4.01 -35.77 -31.46
C LEU A 237 -4.82 -36.96 -30.94
N ALA A 238 -5.42 -36.85 -29.75
CA ALA A 238 -6.30 -37.88 -29.22
C ALA A 238 -7.55 -38.07 -30.08
N ILE A 239 -8.16 -36.98 -30.57
CA ILE A 239 -9.31 -37.03 -31.47
C ILE A 239 -8.93 -37.68 -32.81
N ILE A 240 -7.79 -37.29 -33.40
CA ILE A 240 -7.28 -37.90 -34.65
C ILE A 240 -7.00 -39.38 -34.43
N GLY A 241 -6.33 -39.74 -33.33
CA GLY A 241 -6.00 -41.13 -32.99
C GLY A 241 -7.26 -41.99 -32.83
N LEU A 242 -8.27 -41.49 -32.12
CA LEU A 242 -9.57 -42.17 -32.00
C LEU A 242 -10.29 -42.27 -33.35
N GLY A 243 -10.25 -41.21 -34.18
CA GLY A 243 -10.81 -41.21 -35.52
C GLY A 243 -10.18 -42.26 -36.43
N VAL A 244 -8.85 -42.34 -36.44
CA VAL A 244 -8.09 -43.36 -37.18
C VAL A 244 -8.37 -44.75 -36.66
N PHE A 245 -8.40 -44.94 -35.34
CA PHE A 245 -8.70 -46.23 -34.71
C PHE A 245 -10.09 -46.74 -35.12
N VAL A 246 -11.11 -45.88 -35.08
CA VAL A 246 -12.47 -46.22 -35.52
C VAL A 246 -12.50 -46.52 -37.03
N TRP A 247 -11.78 -45.75 -37.85
CA TRP A 247 -11.69 -46.00 -39.30
C TRP A 247 -11.06 -47.36 -39.63
N ILE A 248 -9.96 -47.72 -38.97
CA ILE A 248 -9.29 -49.02 -39.14
C ILE A 248 -10.20 -50.15 -38.70
N ARG A 249 -10.83 -50.03 -37.52
CA ARG A 249 -11.75 -51.06 -37.01
C ARG A 249 -12.94 -51.28 -37.93
N ARG A 250 -13.48 -50.23 -38.54
CA ARG A 250 -14.59 -50.32 -39.49
C ARG A 250 -14.18 -50.93 -40.84
N LYS A 251 -12.91 -50.78 -41.25
CA LYS A 251 -12.39 -51.37 -42.49
C LYS A 251 -12.09 -52.87 -42.35
N HIS A 252 -11.90 -53.35 -41.12
CA HIS A 252 -11.69 -54.77 -40.79
C HIS A 252 -12.97 -55.51 -40.35
N LEU A 253 -14.13 -54.85 -40.40
CA LEU A 253 -15.47 -55.45 -40.30
C LEU A 253 -16.08 -55.53 -41.70
#